data_AF-A0A2E2L7B8-F1
#
_entry.id   AF-A0A2E2L7B8-F1
#
_cell.length_a   1.000
_cell.length_b   1.000
_cell.length_c   1.000
_cell.angle_alpha   90.00
_cell.angle_beta   90.00
_cell.angle_gamma   90.00
#
_symmetry.space_group_name_H-M   'P 1'
#
loop_
_entity.id
_entity.type
_entity.pdbx_description
1 polymer ?
#
loop_
_entity_poly.entity_id
_entity_poly.type
_entity_poly.pdbx_seq_one_letter_code
_entity_poly.pdbx_strand_id
1 'polypeptide(L)'
;MTAEPRVLSGRYRVDENIGRGGMATVFRGYDLTLGREVAIKILDRELADDNSFRTRFRLEAQAASRMSHPAIVRVYDAGEDTERNPDGSTRAVPFIVMELVKGRLLKDVIADGPVPVDDAVRYVDGILEALEYSHRAGVVHRDIKPGNVMITEAGQIKVMDFGIARAVSDSSSTVAETTQILGTAAYFSPEQAKGDPVDARADLYSTGVVLYELLSGKQPFRGETPVAIAYQHVSETPVAPSEINESVPRSLDAIALRALAKDPYQRYQDAAGFREALDATVDGKAPSKRQVGALTSELYGPNPRQAAETARSLRQLSTDTTMKRTQPGPPIAWIWAGVAIIAVLLISVLFWALSVRPTTEAPSTARVVPDVSGMTFERAEESLAALDLVAVEQSESSADVTEGNVIRTEPAAETSVNPGQEVDVFVSTGQELAEVPVLEGLGQDAAVQALEDAGLAVGTINRTNDPDLAEGIVISADETAGDEVPVGTTVDLTVASGRVVINDVTGYTVEAATRELEDVGLSVLTQEDQSCAASAPPVVRSQSLAPGEVPVHSEITLTYCSGSS
;
A
#
# COMPACT_ATOMS: atom_id res chain seq x y z
N MET A 1 46.73 -7.78 3.56
CA MET A 1 46.03 -8.89 4.24
C MET A 1 44.82 -9.20 3.39
N THR A 2 44.87 -10.28 2.61
CA THR A 2 43.69 -10.74 1.85
C THR A 2 42.66 -11.20 2.88
N ALA A 3 41.54 -10.49 2.98
CA ALA A 3 40.43 -10.91 3.83
C ALA A 3 40.08 -12.36 3.50
N GLU A 4 39.89 -13.20 4.51
CA GLU A 4 39.45 -14.58 4.28
C GLU A 4 38.14 -14.55 3.48
N PRO A 5 38.00 -15.40 2.45
CA PRO A 5 36.79 -15.42 1.64
C PRO A 5 35.60 -15.83 2.52
N ARG A 6 34.54 -15.03 2.50
CA ARG A 6 33.31 -15.33 3.24
C ARG A 6 32.68 -16.60 2.66
N VAL A 7 32.48 -17.62 3.50
CA VAL A 7 31.81 -18.87 3.10
C VAL A 7 30.57 -19.07 3.95
N LEU A 8 29.40 -19.05 3.30
CA LEU A 8 28.12 -19.26 3.96
C LEU A 8 27.86 -20.74 4.21
N SER A 9 27.50 -21.07 5.45
CA SER A 9 27.21 -22.43 5.92
C SER A 9 28.29 -23.45 5.54
N GLY A 10 29.54 -23.02 5.43
CA GLY A 10 30.68 -23.85 5.02
C GLY A 10 30.63 -24.39 3.58
N ARG A 11 29.66 -23.96 2.75
CA ARG A 11 29.44 -24.49 1.39
C ARG A 11 29.53 -23.45 0.29
N TYR A 12 28.98 -22.26 0.51
CA TYR A 12 28.84 -21.26 -0.54
C TYR A 12 29.84 -20.15 -0.35
N ARG A 13 30.88 -20.10 -1.20
CA ARG A 13 31.82 -18.99 -1.18
C ARG A 13 31.17 -17.77 -1.81
N VAL A 14 31.18 -16.65 -1.10
CA VAL A 14 30.70 -15.35 -1.57
C VAL A 14 31.88 -14.62 -2.18
N ASP A 15 31.76 -14.26 -3.46
CA ASP A 15 32.80 -13.58 -4.23
C ASP A 15 32.42 -12.09 -4.38
N GLU A 16 32.22 -11.60 -5.61
CA GLU A 16 31.94 -10.18 -5.91
C GLU A 16 30.45 -9.82 -5.79
N ASN A 17 30.14 -8.57 -5.42
CA ASN A 17 28.79 -8.04 -5.48
C ASN A 17 28.39 -7.79 -6.94
N ILE A 18 27.24 -8.32 -7.36
CA ILE A 18 26.73 -8.20 -8.73
C ILE A 18 25.40 -7.41 -8.81
N GLY A 19 24.83 -7.02 -7.67
CA GLY A 19 23.60 -6.23 -7.65
C GLY A 19 23.10 -5.94 -6.25
N ARG A 20 22.35 -4.84 -6.11
CA ARG A 20 21.67 -4.48 -4.87
C ARG A 20 20.20 -4.18 -5.16
N GLY A 21 19.31 -4.86 -4.44
CA GLY A 21 17.87 -4.60 -4.45
C GLY A 21 17.46 -3.77 -3.22
N GLY A 22 16.16 -3.54 -3.06
CA GLY A 22 15.63 -2.78 -1.93
C GLY A 22 15.71 -3.51 -0.58
N MET A 23 15.80 -4.85 -0.58
CA MET A 23 15.81 -5.67 0.64
C MET A 23 17.02 -6.59 0.79
N ALA A 24 17.79 -6.77 -0.28
CA ALA A 24 18.85 -7.77 -0.32
C ALA A 24 19.94 -7.36 -1.29
N THR A 25 21.14 -7.84 -1.03
CA THR A 25 22.31 -7.70 -1.90
C THR A 25 22.62 -9.04 -2.56
N VAL A 26 22.89 -9.03 -3.86
CA VAL A 26 23.16 -10.22 -4.66
C VAL A 26 24.64 -10.29 -4.98
N PHE A 27 25.25 -11.43 -4.68
CA PHE A 27 26.66 -11.70 -4.91
C PHE A 27 26.81 -12.82 -5.92
N ARG A 28 27.86 -12.75 -6.74
CA ARG A 28 28.39 -13.94 -7.40
C ARG A 28 29.03 -14.81 -6.33
N GLY A 29 28.93 -16.11 -6.49
CA GLY A 29 29.57 -17.06 -5.60
C GLY A 29 29.82 -18.40 -6.26
N TYR A 30 30.32 -19.33 -5.45
CA TYR A 30 30.68 -20.67 -5.89
C TYR A 30 30.20 -21.71 -4.88
N ASP A 31 29.44 -22.71 -5.36
CA ASP A 31 29.06 -23.88 -4.57
C ASP A 31 30.26 -24.83 -4.51
N LEU A 32 30.93 -24.88 -3.35
CA LEU A 32 32.14 -25.69 -3.14
C LEU A 32 31.87 -27.19 -3.17
N THR A 33 30.62 -27.61 -2.94
CA THR A 33 30.23 -29.03 -2.95
C THR A 33 29.94 -29.51 -4.36
N LEU A 34 29.18 -28.72 -5.14
CA LEU A 34 28.76 -29.10 -6.50
C LEU A 34 29.71 -28.59 -7.60
N GLY A 35 30.64 -27.68 -7.28
CA GLY A 35 31.63 -27.17 -8.23
C GLY A 35 31.04 -26.27 -9.32
N ARG A 36 30.11 -25.38 -8.97
CA ARG A 36 29.42 -24.49 -9.94
C ARG A 36 29.32 -23.06 -9.44
N GLU A 37 29.28 -22.13 -10.40
CA GLU A 37 28.97 -20.73 -10.13
C GLU A 37 27.48 -20.55 -9.77
N VAL A 38 27.20 -19.68 -8.81
CA VAL A 38 25.85 -19.40 -8.32
C VAL A 38 25.70 -17.90 -8.05
N ALA A 39 24.47 -17.42 -8.05
CA ALA A 39 24.12 -16.14 -7.46
C ALA A 39 23.60 -16.36 -6.03
N ILE A 40 24.03 -15.52 -5.09
CA ILE A 40 23.70 -15.61 -3.68
C ILE A 40 23.05 -14.30 -3.27
N LYS A 41 21.73 -14.30 -3.05
CA LYS A 41 20.98 -13.16 -2.52
C LYS A 41 21.01 -13.23 -1.00
N ILE A 42 21.55 -12.21 -0.36
CA ILE A 42 21.68 -12.11 1.10
C ILE A 42 20.80 -10.97 1.58
N LEU A 43 19.95 -11.22 2.56
CA LEU A 43 19.06 -10.20 3.12
C LEU A 43 19.89 -9.10 3.82
N ASP A 44 19.54 -7.84 3.59
CA ASP A 44 20.31 -6.71 4.10
C ASP A 44 20.30 -6.68 5.65
N ARG A 45 21.47 -6.38 6.23
CA ARG A 45 21.60 -5.40 7.33
C ARG A 45 20.40 -5.26 8.27
N GLU A 46 19.73 -4.14 8.09
CA GLU A 46 18.65 -3.65 8.93
C GLU A 46 17.41 -4.53 8.91
N LEU A 47 17.19 -5.30 7.83
CA LEU A 47 15.99 -6.13 7.64
C LEU A 47 16.13 -7.54 8.19
N ALA A 48 17.36 -8.06 8.32
CA ALA A 48 17.55 -9.41 8.82
C ALA A 48 17.30 -9.57 10.32
N ASP A 49 17.21 -8.47 11.06
CA ASP A 49 16.88 -8.50 12.50
C ASP A 49 15.36 -8.57 12.73
N ASP A 50 14.55 -8.27 11.70
CA ASP A 50 13.09 -8.37 11.74
C ASP A 50 12.61 -9.76 11.31
N ASN A 51 11.90 -10.44 12.21
CA ASN A 51 11.34 -11.78 11.98
C ASN A 51 10.32 -11.81 10.83
N SER A 52 9.58 -10.74 10.60
CA SER A 52 8.60 -10.66 9.51
C SER A 52 9.31 -10.71 8.14
N PHE A 53 10.38 -9.93 7.96
CA PHE A 53 11.18 -9.93 6.72
C PHE A 53 11.93 -11.25 6.51
N ARG A 54 12.48 -11.85 7.57
CA ARG A 54 13.10 -13.20 7.47
C ARG A 54 12.09 -14.25 7.02
N THR A 55 10.88 -14.21 7.56
CA THR A 55 9.80 -15.16 7.20
C THR A 55 9.38 -14.96 5.75
N ARG A 56 9.17 -13.71 5.32
CA ARG A 56 8.88 -13.35 3.92
C ARG A 56 9.96 -13.86 2.96
N PHE A 57 11.23 -13.62 3.30
CA PHE A 57 12.37 -14.04 2.49
C PHE A 57 12.45 -15.57 2.34
N ARG A 58 12.16 -16.33 3.41
CA ARG A 58 12.05 -17.79 3.34
C ARG A 58 10.90 -18.27 2.47
N LEU A 59 9.73 -17.65 2.59
CA LEU A 59 8.55 -18.03 1.81
C LEU A 59 8.73 -17.77 0.31
N GLU A 60 9.35 -16.65 -0.06
CA GLU A 60 9.75 -16.34 -1.44
C GLU A 60 10.66 -17.43 -2.02
N ALA A 61 11.70 -17.83 -1.27
CA ALA A 61 12.60 -18.88 -1.68
C ALA A 61 11.90 -20.23 -1.85
N GLN A 62 11.02 -20.59 -0.90
CA GLN A 62 10.32 -21.88 -0.91
C GLN A 62 9.42 -22.02 -2.12
N ALA A 63 8.69 -20.98 -2.49
CA ALA A 63 7.81 -21.05 -3.64
C ALA A 63 8.59 -20.97 -4.96
N ALA A 64 9.65 -20.17 -5.05
CA ALA A 64 10.55 -20.16 -6.20
C ALA A 64 11.26 -21.52 -6.42
N SER A 65 11.57 -22.25 -5.34
CA SER A 65 12.22 -23.58 -5.43
C SER A 65 11.36 -24.66 -6.10
N ARG A 66 10.04 -24.47 -6.13
CA ARG A 66 9.10 -25.43 -6.76
C ARG A 66 9.07 -25.32 -8.28
N MET A 67 9.68 -24.28 -8.85
CA MET A 67 9.62 -23.98 -10.27
C MET A 67 10.91 -24.40 -10.98
N SER A 68 10.76 -25.06 -12.12
CA SER A 68 11.88 -25.41 -13.01
C SER A 68 11.47 -25.18 -14.45
N HIS A 69 11.79 -23.99 -14.97
CA HIS A 69 11.46 -23.59 -16.33
C HIS A 69 12.65 -22.84 -16.96
N PRO A 70 12.95 -23.01 -18.27
CA PRO A 70 14.04 -22.28 -18.93
C PRO A 70 13.92 -20.75 -18.79
N ALA A 71 12.70 -20.22 -18.81
CA ALA A 71 12.43 -18.78 -18.67
C ALA A 71 12.36 -18.26 -17.22
N ILE A 72 12.59 -19.12 -16.22
CA ILE A 72 12.58 -18.74 -14.79
C ILE A 72 13.96 -18.98 -14.20
N VAL A 73 14.45 -18.04 -13.38
CA VAL A 73 15.69 -18.21 -12.61
C VAL A 73 15.48 -19.29 -11.57
N ARG A 74 16.30 -20.34 -11.63
CA ARG A 74 16.16 -21.47 -10.72
C ARG A 74 16.72 -21.15 -9.33
N VAL A 75 15.94 -21.40 -8.30
CA VAL A 75 16.41 -21.41 -6.91
C VAL A 75 16.95 -22.80 -6.58
N TYR A 76 18.18 -22.86 -6.08
CA TYR A 76 18.87 -24.10 -5.74
C TYR A 76 18.77 -24.45 -4.26
N ASP A 77 18.90 -23.45 -3.39
CA ASP A 77 18.93 -23.63 -1.94
C ASP A 77 18.52 -22.34 -1.24
N ALA A 78 18.11 -22.44 0.03
CA ALA A 78 17.85 -21.31 0.90
C ALA A 78 18.24 -21.68 2.33
N GLY A 79 18.93 -20.77 3.01
CA GLY A 79 19.52 -21.05 4.30
C GLY A 79 19.66 -19.81 5.17
N GLU A 80 20.20 -20.03 6.35
CA GLU A 80 20.53 -18.97 7.29
C GLU A 80 21.89 -19.32 7.89
N ASP A 81 22.81 -18.37 7.85
CA ASP A 81 24.10 -18.46 8.51
C ASP A 81 24.15 -17.51 9.72
N THR A 82 25.20 -17.60 10.53
CA THR A 82 25.41 -16.71 11.67
C THR A 82 26.70 -15.92 11.51
N GLU A 83 26.60 -14.60 11.53
CA GLU A 83 27.75 -13.69 11.56
C GLU A 83 27.97 -13.22 13.00
N ARG A 84 29.20 -13.33 13.50
CA ARG A 84 29.56 -12.85 14.85
C ARG A 84 30.08 -11.43 14.75
N ASN A 85 29.42 -10.52 15.44
CA ASN A 85 29.82 -9.12 15.54
C ASN A 85 31.08 -8.98 16.41
N PRO A 86 31.84 -7.88 16.25
CA PRO A 86 33.04 -7.60 17.07
C PRO A 86 32.75 -7.53 18.57
N ASP A 87 31.52 -7.20 18.97
CA ASP A 87 31.03 -7.15 20.35
C ASP A 87 30.71 -8.55 20.94
N GLY A 88 30.82 -9.60 20.13
CA GLY A 88 30.56 -10.99 20.50
C GLY A 88 29.12 -11.45 20.28
N SER A 89 28.19 -10.56 19.91
CA SER A 89 26.81 -10.92 19.54
C SER A 89 26.78 -11.69 18.21
N THR A 90 25.77 -12.56 18.04
CA THR A 90 25.58 -13.35 16.82
C THR A 90 24.33 -12.90 16.11
N ARG A 91 24.44 -12.67 14.80
CA ARG A 91 23.35 -12.20 13.94
C ARG A 91 23.05 -13.19 12.83
N ALA A 92 21.76 -13.39 12.56
CA ALA A 92 21.30 -14.23 11.46
C ALA A 92 21.59 -13.56 10.11
N VAL A 93 22.04 -14.36 9.14
CA VAL A 93 22.28 -13.95 7.76
C VAL A 93 21.48 -14.89 6.85
N PRO A 94 20.21 -14.56 6.57
CA PRO A 94 19.40 -15.31 5.62
C PRO A 94 19.95 -15.14 4.20
N PHE A 95 20.02 -16.24 3.46
CA PHE A 95 20.47 -16.23 2.07
C PHE A 95 19.68 -17.20 1.17
N ILE A 96 19.61 -16.87 -0.11
CA ILE A 96 19.03 -17.70 -1.17
C ILE A 96 20.09 -17.91 -2.24
N VAL A 97 20.31 -19.17 -2.61
CA VAL A 97 21.23 -19.56 -3.67
C VAL A 97 20.44 -19.87 -4.93
N MET A 98 20.78 -19.21 -6.03
CA MET A 98 20.07 -19.32 -7.30
C MET A 98 21.02 -19.42 -8.49
N GLU A 99 20.45 -19.71 -9.65
CA GLU A 99 21.14 -19.72 -10.94
C GLU A 99 21.82 -18.38 -11.20
N LEU A 100 23.12 -18.41 -11.51
CA LEU A 100 23.84 -17.24 -11.99
C LEU A 100 23.53 -17.03 -13.48
N VAL A 101 22.67 -16.07 -13.77
CA VAL A 101 22.33 -15.72 -15.16
C VAL A 101 23.39 -14.76 -15.72
N LYS A 102 23.99 -15.13 -16.86
CA LYS A 102 24.91 -14.25 -17.61
C LYS A 102 24.09 -13.47 -18.64
N GLY A 103 24.00 -12.16 -18.46
CA GLY A 103 23.13 -11.32 -19.26
C GLY A 103 22.98 -9.91 -18.71
N ARG A 104 21.98 -9.18 -19.22
CA ARG A 104 21.65 -7.81 -18.81
C ARG A 104 20.24 -7.75 -18.25
N LEU A 105 19.98 -6.84 -17.33
CA LEU A 105 18.62 -6.57 -16.86
C LEU A 105 17.84 -5.80 -17.92
N LEU A 106 16.55 -6.08 -18.06
CA LEU A 106 15.69 -5.38 -19.03
C LEU A 106 15.63 -3.88 -18.74
N LYS A 107 15.68 -3.47 -17.47
CA LYS A 107 15.75 -2.06 -17.08
C LYS A 107 16.96 -1.33 -17.69
N ASP A 108 18.11 -2.00 -17.81
CA ASP A 108 19.33 -1.41 -18.33
C ASP A 108 19.26 -1.32 -19.86
N VAL A 109 18.58 -2.27 -20.50
CA VAL A 109 18.30 -2.24 -21.94
C VAL A 109 17.37 -1.08 -22.31
N ILE A 110 16.33 -0.83 -21.51
CA ILE A 110 15.43 0.32 -21.69
C ILE A 110 16.19 1.65 -21.46
N ALA A 111 17.09 1.68 -20.46
CA ALA A 111 17.87 2.87 -20.15
C ALA A 111 18.88 3.26 -21.24
N ASP A 112 19.42 2.28 -21.99
CA ASP A 112 20.33 2.52 -23.12
C ASP A 112 19.66 3.24 -24.30
N GLY A 113 18.33 3.14 -24.43
CA GLY A 113 17.57 3.83 -25.46
C GLY A 113 16.40 3.02 -26.02
N PRO A 114 15.83 3.46 -27.16
CA PRO A 114 14.68 2.81 -27.77
C PRO A 114 14.95 1.34 -28.12
N VAL A 115 14.02 0.46 -27.75
CA VAL A 115 14.08 -0.97 -28.06
C VAL A 115 13.36 -1.23 -29.39
N PRO A 116 13.95 -1.99 -30.33
CA PRO A 116 13.26 -2.39 -31.56
C PRO A 116 11.96 -3.12 -31.26
N VAL A 117 10.92 -2.88 -32.04
CA VAL A 117 9.59 -3.49 -31.82
C VAL A 117 9.65 -5.02 -31.79
N ASP A 118 10.42 -5.64 -32.69
CA ASP A 118 10.57 -7.10 -32.74
C ASP A 118 11.21 -7.64 -31.45
N ASP A 119 12.18 -6.91 -30.88
CA ASP A 119 12.78 -7.25 -29.60
C ASP A 119 11.82 -7.03 -28.44
N ALA A 120 11.04 -5.95 -28.44
CA ALA A 120 10.02 -5.70 -27.43
C ALA A 120 9.00 -6.84 -27.37
N VAL A 121 8.50 -7.29 -28.52
CA VAL A 121 7.56 -8.41 -28.60
C VAL A 121 8.23 -9.70 -28.12
N ARG A 122 9.44 -9.99 -28.58
CA ARG A 122 10.19 -11.19 -28.18
C ARG A 122 10.48 -11.24 -26.67
N TYR A 123 10.79 -10.10 -26.06
CA TYR A 123 11.01 -10.02 -24.61
C TYR A 123 9.72 -10.25 -23.84
N VAL A 124 8.61 -9.64 -24.27
CA VAL A 124 7.31 -9.83 -23.61
C VAL A 124 6.80 -11.26 -23.78
N ASP A 125 7.00 -11.88 -24.94
CA ASP A 125 6.67 -13.30 -25.14
C ASP A 125 7.39 -14.21 -24.14
N GLY A 126 8.69 -14.01 -23.92
CA GLY A 126 9.47 -14.76 -22.94
C GLY A 126 9.04 -14.51 -21.48
N ILE A 127 8.59 -13.30 -21.14
CA ILE A 127 8.00 -13.01 -19.82
C ILE A 127 6.69 -13.79 -19.67
N LEU A 128 5.82 -13.76 -20.68
CA LEU A 128 4.54 -14.45 -20.66
C LEU A 128 4.71 -15.97 -20.61
N GLU A 129 5.74 -16.52 -21.27
CA GLU A 129 6.08 -17.94 -21.17
C GLU A 129 6.42 -18.34 -19.71
N ALA A 130 7.19 -17.52 -19.00
CA ALA A 130 7.48 -17.74 -17.59
C ALA A 130 6.23 -17.63 -16.71
N LEU A 131 5.39 -16.62 -16.96
CA LEU A 131 4.14 -16.41 -16.22
C LEU A 131 3.14 -17.54 -16.44
N GLU A 132 2.99 -18.04 -17.66
CA GLU A 132 2.11 -19.17 -17.97
C GLU A 132 2.47 -20.41 -17.13
N TYR A 133 3.77 -20.72 -17.05
CA TYR A 133 4.26 -21.82 -16.23
C TYR A 133 3.98 -21.59 -14.73
N SER A 134 4.28 -20.39 -14.23
CA SER A 134 4.06 -20.03 -12.83
C SER A 134 2.58 -20.08 -12.43
N HIS A 135 1.70 -19.49 -13.24
CA HIS A 135 0.26 -19.45 -12.98
C HIS A 135 -0.35 -20.85 -12.99
N ARG A 136 0.12 -21.75 -13.88
CA ARG A 136 -0.28 -23.18 -13.87
C ARG A 136 0.17 -23.90 -12.61
N ALA A 137 1.29 -23.48 -12.01
CA ALA A 137 1.77 -23.98 -10.73
C ALA A 137 1.07 -23.30 -9.52
N GLY A 138 0.10 -22.41 -9.75
CA GLY A 138 -0.63 -21.70 -8.70
C GLY A 138 0.15 -20.56 -8.05
N VAL A 139 1.23 -20.10 -8.70
CA VAL A 139 2.11 -19.04 -8.17
C VAL A 139 1.92 -17.77 -8.99
N VAL A 140 1.53 -16.66 -8.33
CA VAL A 140 1.43 -15.32 -8.92
C VAL A 140 2.70 -14.55 -8.58
N HIS A 141 3.28 -13.84 -9.54
CA HIS A 141 4.56 -13.14 -9.40
C HIS A 141 4.44 -11.86 -8.55
N ARG A 142 3.41 -11.03 -8.77
CA ARG A 142 3.06 -9.80 -8.03
C ARG A 142 4.06 -8.64 -8.08
N ASP A 143 5.23 -8.84 -8.68
CA ASP A 143 6.26 -7.81 -8.84
C ASP A 143 6.92 -7.83 -10.23
N ILE A 144 6.13 -7.98 -11.31
CA ILE A 144 6.67 -7.94 -12.67
C ILE A 144 7.11 -6.52 -13.01
N LYS A 145 8.39 -6.36 -13.34
CA LYS A 145 9.01 -5.09 -13.76
C LYS A 145 10.33 -5.36 -14.50
N PRO A 146 10.88 -4.39 -15.26
CA PRO A 146 12.13 -4.59 -16.00
C PRO A 146 13.34 -4.91 -15.11
N GLY A 147 13.30 -4.55 -13.82
CA GLY A 147 14.34 -4.91 -12.85
C GLY A 147 14.34 -6.38 -12.41
N ASN A 148 13.26 -7.11 -12.66
CA ASN A 148 13.11 -8.53 -12.31
C ASN A 148 13.14 -9.45 -13.56
N VAL A 149 13.62 -8.93 -14.69
CA VAL A 149 13.73 -9.65 -15.96
C VAL A 149 15.15 -9.50 -16.49
N MET A 150 15.79 -10.62 -16.83
CA MET A 150 17.10 -10.67 -17.49
C MET A 150 17.00 -11.19 -18.91
N ILE A 151 17.84 -10.62 -19.77
CA ILE A 151 18.09 -11.10 -21.13
C ILE A 151 19.48 -11.75 -21.13
N THR A 152 19.54 -13.05 -21.43
CA THR A 152 20.81 -13.78 -21.50
C THR A 152 21.63 -13.35 -22.72
N GLU A 153 22.91 -13.71 -22.74
CA GLU A 153 23.77 -13.51 -23.94
C GLU A 153 23.21 -14.20 -25.20
N ALA A 154 22.43 -15.27 -25.02
CA ALA A 154 21.73 -15.97 -26.10
C ALA A 154 20.38 -15.32 -26.48
N GLY A 155 20.03 -14.19 -25.85
CA GLY A 155 18.78 -13.46 -26.07
C GLY A 155 17.55 -14.06 -25.38
N GLN A 156 17.70 -15.08 -24.53
CA GLN A 156 16.57 -15.69 -23.82
C GLN A 156 16.16 -14.86 -22.61
N ILE A 157 14.87 -14.90 -22.27
CA ILE A 157 14.34 -14.23 -21.08
C ILE A 157 14.46 -15.13 -19.86
N LYS A 158 14.81 -14.52 -18.73
CA LYS A 158 14.84 -15.13 -17.39
C LYS A 158 14.12 -14.20 -16.41
N VAL A 159 12.98 -14.64 -15.88
CA VAL A 159 12.22 -13.93 -14.83
C VAL A 159 12.71 -14.40 -13.46
N MET A 160 12.86 -13.46 -12.52
CA MET A 160 13.33 -13.70 -11.15
C MET A 160 12.46 -12.99 -10.10
N ASP A 161 12.68 -13.28 -8.82
CA ASP A 161 12.08 -12.56 -7.69
C ASP A 161 10.54 -12.59 -7.65
N PHE A 162 9.96 -13.78 -7.54
CA PHE A 162 8.52 -13.97 -7.37
C PHE A 162 8.06 -13.41 -6.01
N GLY A 163 7.41 -12.25 -6.02
CA GLY A 163 7.03 -11.39 -4.88
C GLY A 163 5.92 -11.93 -3.97
N ILE A 164 6.03 -13.18 -3.54
CA ILE A 164 5.03 -13.92 -2.75
C ILE A 164 4.85 -13.34 -1.34
N ALA A 165 5.89 -12.66 -0.84
CA ALA A 165 5.91 -11.93 0.43
C ALA A 165 4.80 -10.87 0.59
N ARG A 166 4.17 -10.40 -0.50
CA ARG A 166 3.11 -9.38 -0.48
C ARG A 166 1.71 -9.88 -0.04
N ALA A 167 1.45 -11.20 0.01
CA ALA A 167 0.14 -11.72 0.50
C ALA A 167 0.06 -11.92 2.01
N VAL A 168 1.20 -12.03 2.70
CA VAL A 168 1.19 -12.34 4.14
C VAL A 168 0.97 -11.07 4.98
N SER A 169 0.77 -9.92 4.34
CA SER A 169 0.47 -8.63 4.95
C SER A 169 -0.99 -8.19 4.75
N ASP A 170 -1.92 -9.11 4.48
CA ASP A 170 -3.38 -8.85 4.44
C ASP A 170 -3.98 -8.40 5.80
N SER A 171 -3.13 -8.04 6.77
CA SER A 171 -3.50 -7.24 7.94
C SER A 171 -3.16 -5.77 7.69
N SER A 172 -4.09 -5.07 7.06
CA SER A 172 -4.39 -3.63 7.27
C SER A 172 -3.19 -2.69 7.47
N SER A 173 -2.34 -2.51 6.47
CA SER A 173 -1.59 -1.26 6.34
C SER A 173 -1.87 -0.67 4.97
N THR A 174 -2.48 0.51 4.96
CA THR A 174 -2.78 1.24 3.73
C THR A 174 -1.48 1.50 2.96
N VAL A 175 -1.59 1.64 1.64
CA VAL A 175 -0.48 1.97 0.72
C VAL A 175 0.33 3.20 1.18
N ALA A 176 -0.22 4.02 2.08
CA ALA A 176 0.40 5.21 2.66
C ALA A 176 1.46 4.94 3.76
N GLU A 177 1.43 3.81 4.49
CA GLU A 177 2.36 3.59 5.62
C GLU A 177 3.62 2.77 5.28
N THR A 178 3.76 2.22 4.07
CA THR A 178 4.99 1.49 3.72
C THR A 178 6.01 2.42 3.07
N THR A 179 6.79 3.14 3.89
CA THR A 179 7.85 4.09 3.51
C THR A 179 9.00 3.50 2.67
N GLN A 180 8.92 2.25 2.23
CA GLN A 180 9.95 1.55 1.44
C GLN A 180 9.50 1.09 0.05
N ILE A 181 8.26 1.39 -0.39
CA ILE A 181 7.78 1.11 -1.76
C ILE A 181 8.15 2.27 -2.72
N LEU A 182 9.38 2.77 -2.64
CA LEU A 182 9.77 4.02 -3.32
C LEU A 182 10.05 3.85 -4.83
N GLY A 183 10.08 2.61 -5.37
CA GLY A 183 10.43 2.34 -6.78
C GLY A 183 9.52 1.39 -7.56
N THR A 184 8.49 0.82 -6.93
CA THR A 184 7.68 -0.27 -7.55
C THR A 184 6.31 0.19 -8.04
N ALA A 185 5.81 1.35 -7.58
CA ALA A 185 4.45 1.81 -7.89
C ALA A 185 4.19 1.96 -9.40
N ALA A 186 5.23 2.22 -10.21
CA ALA A 186 5.12 2.39 -11.66
C ALA A 186 4.68 1.13 -12.45
N TYR A 187 4.69 -0.04 -11.82
CA TYR A 187 4.25 -1.30 -12.45
C TYR A 187 3.11 -1.97 -11.68
N PHE A 188 2.48 -1.27 -10.73
CA PHE A 188 1.36 -1.83 -9.96
C PHE A 188 0.13 -2.01 -10.84
N SER A 189 -0.58 -3.11 -10.60
CA SER A 189 -1.94 -3.22 -11.12
C SER A 189 -2.92 -2.38 -10.29
N PRO A 190 -4.09 -1.99 -10.86
CA PRO A 190 -5.11 -1.23 -10.14
C PRO A 190 -5.53 -1.89 -8.83
N GLU A 191 -5.70 -3.20 -8.81
CA GLU A 191 -6.04 -3.98 -7.62
C GLU A 191 -4.92 -3.94 -6.57
N GLN A 192 -3.63 -4.00 -6.97
CA GLN A 192 -2.52 -3.81 -6.03
C GLN A 192 -2.47 -2.40 -5.44
N ALA A 193 -2.80 -1.39 -6.23
CA ALA A 193 -2.85 0.00 -5.78
C ALA A 193 -4.04 0.28 -4.82
N LYS A 194 -5.12 -0.49 -4.93
CA LYS A 194 -6.29 -0.43 -4.03
C LYS A 194 -6.14 -1.29 -2.78
N GLY A 195 -5.25 -2.28 -2.80
CA GLY A 195 -5.19 -3.32 -1.77
C GLY A 195 -6.25 -4.42 -1.96
N ASP A 196 -6.82 -4.55 -3.16
CA ASP A 196 -7.77 -5.61 -3.50
C ASP A 196 -7.05 -6.96 -3.67
N PRO A 197 -7.76 -8.10 -3.57
CA PRO A 197 -7.17 -9.42 -3.80
C PRO A 197 -6.50 -9.54 -5.18
N VAL A 198 -5.25 -10.00 -5.19
CA VAL A 198 -4.39 -10.06 -6.38
C VAL A 198 -4.35 -11.47 -6.95
N ASP A 199 -4.76 -11.63 -8.21
CA ASP A 199 -4.66 -12.87 -8.99
C ASP A 199 -3.66 -12.76 -10.16
N ALA A 200 -3.58 -13.81 -10.98
CA ALA A 200 -2.69 -13.90 -12.15
C ALA A 200 -2.83 -12.73 -13.15
N ARG A 201 -4.01 -12.10 -13.23
CA ARG A 201 -4.29 -10.98 -14.16
C ARG A 201 -3.61 -9.68 -13.75
N ALA A 202 -3.14 -9.59 -12.50
CA ALA A 202 -2.26 -8.51 -12.06
C ALA A 202 -0.89 -8.59 -12.76
N ASP A 203 -0.30 -9.78 -12.86
CA ASP A 203 0.97 -9.97 -13.56
C ASP A 203 0.85 -9.62 -15.06
N LEU A 204 -0.30 -9.92 -15.66
CA LEU A 204 -0.59 -9.59 -17.06
C LEU A 204 -0.71 -8.07 -17.25
N TYR A 205 -1.30 -7.36 -16.30
CA TYR A 205 -1.32 -5.90 -16.29
C TYR A 205 0.08 -5.31 -16.20
N SER A 206 0.88 -5.75 -15.23
CA SER A 206 2.26 -5.29 -15.06
C SER A 206 3.13 -5.62 -16.28
N THR A 207 2.89 -6.78 -16.92
CA THR A 207 3.51 -7.13 -18.21
C THR A 207 3.07 -6.17 -19.33
N GLY A 208 1.80 -5.75 -19.32
CA GLY A 208 1.31 -4.68 -20.21
C GLY A 208 2.03 -3.34 -20.00
N VAL A 209 2.35 -2.98 -18.76
CA VAL A 209 3.17 -1.80 -18.44
C VAL A 209 4.58 -1.95 -19.02
N VAL A 210 5.20 -3.13 -18.88
CA VAL A 210 6.52 -3.42 -19.47
C VAL A 210 6.47 -3.33 -21.00
N LEU A 211 5.46 -3.92 -21.65
CA LEU A 211 5.27 -3.81 -23.10
C LEU A 211 5.13 -2.35 -23.53
N TYR A 212 4.32 -1.57 -22.82
CA TYR A 212 4.12 -0.15 -23.09
C TYR A 212 5.43 0.63 -23.05
N GLU A 213 6.24 0.41 -22.02
CA GLU A 213 7.51 1.09 -21.84
C GLU A 213 8.54 0.70 -22.90
N LEU A 214 8.60 -0.59 -23.28
CA LEU A 214 9.47 -1.05 -24.35
C LEU A 214 9.11 -0.41 -25.70
N LEU A 215 7.82 -0.23 -25.99
CA LEU A 215 7.35 0.35 -27.26
C LEU A 215 7.52 1.87 -27.31
N SER A 216 7.21 2.56 -26.23
CA SER A 216 7.17 4.04 -26.20
C SER A 216 8.44 4.69 -25.63
N GLY A 217 9.31 3.90 -24.98
CA GLY A 217 10.45 4.38 -24.20
C GLY A 217 10.06 5.10 -22.91
N LYS A 218 8.78 5.07 -22.52
CA LYS A 218 8.23 5.77 -21.36
C LYS A 218 7.21 4.90 -20.63
N GLN A 219 7.19 4.95 -19.31
CA GLN A 219 6.10 4.36 -18.53
C GLN A 219 4.75 5.04 -18.86
N PRO A 220 3.62 4.30 -18.78
CA PRO A 220 2.29 4.83 -19.10
C PRO A 220 1.81 5.93 -18.14
N PHE A 221 2.28 5.91 -16.89
CA PHE A 221 1.93 6.84 -15.84
C PHE A 221 3.19 7.37 -15.15
N ARG A 222 3.17 8.63 -14.74
CA ARG A 222 4.31 9.35 -14.14
C ARG A 222 3.78 10.38 -13.15
N GLY A 223 4.42 10.47 -11.99
CA GLY A 223 4.08 11.43 -10.95
C GLY A 223 5.28 11.68 -10.05
N GLU A 224 5.23 12.78 -9.28
CA GLU A 224 6.29 13.15 -8.35
C GLU A 224 6.31 12.26 -7.10
N THR A 225 5.20 11.58 -6.80
CA THR A 225 5.08 10.66 -5.66
C THR A 225 4.60 9.27 -6.10
N PRO A 226 5.04 8.19 -5.42
CA PRO A 226 4.54 6.84 -5.69
C PRO A 226 3.02 6.71 -5.56
N VAL A 227 2.42 7.44 -4.62
CA VAL A 227 0.97 7.47 -4.40
C VAL A 227 0.25 8.08 -5.60
N ALA A 228 0.78 9.17 -6.19
CA ALA A 228 0.22 9.75 -7.40
C ALA A 228 0.24 8.75 -8.56
N ILE A 229 1.36 8.04 -8.75
CA ILE A 229 1.49 7.02 -9.80
C ILE A 229 0.48 5.88 -9.58
N ALA A 230 0.33 5.40 -8.33
CA ALA A 230 -0.66 4.38 -7.98
C ALA A 230 -2.10 4.84 -8.27
N TYR A 231 -2.43 6.11 -7.98
CA TYR A 231 -3.74 6.68 -8.32
C TYR A 231 -4.00 6.72 -9.83
N GLN A 232 -2.98 7.04 -10.64
CA GLN A 232 -3.08 7.01 -12.10
C GLN A 232 -3.33 5.58 -12.63
N HIS A 233 -2.66 4.58 -12.05
CA HIS A 233 -2.95 3.18 -12.36
C HIS A 233 -4.41 2.82 -12.09
N VAL A 234 -5.05 3.39 -11.06
CA VAL A 234 -6.46 3.13 -10.74
C VAL A 234 -7.43 3.88 -11.67
N SER A 235 -7.12 5.12 -12.04
CA SER A 235 -8.14 6.05 -12.58
C SER A 235 -7.86 6.57 -13.99
N GLU A 236 -6.59 6.69 -14.41
CA GLU A 236 -6.24 7.33 -15.68
C GLU A 236 -6.07 6.34 -16.82
N THR A 237 -6.53 6.68 -18.02
CA THR A 237 -6.31 5.86 -19.23
C THR A 237 -4.98 6.22 -19.88
N PRO A 238 -4.11 5.25 -20.20
CA PRO A 238 -2.81 5.54 -20.80
C PRO A 238 -2.95 5.98 -22.27
N VAL A 239 -2.09 6.89 -22.70
CA VAL A 239 -1.96 7.33 -24.10
C VAL A 239 -1.48 6.17 -24.97
N ALA A 240 -1.95 6.00 -26.20
CA ALA A 240 -1.50 4.87 -27.04
C ALA A 240 0.02 4.96 -27.36
N PRO A 241 0.78 3.84 -27.31
CA PRO A 241 2.21 3.85 -27.62
C PRO A 241 2.56 4.47 -28.98
N SER A 242 1.74 4.25 -30.02
CA SER A 242 1.97 4.81 -31.36
C SER A 242 1.81 6.34 -31.44
N GLU A 243 1.13 6.96 -30.47
CA GLU A 243 1.05 8.43 -30.37
C GLU A 243 2.33 9.03 -29.75
N ILE A 244 3.10 8.23 -29.01
CA ILE A 244 4.38 8.64 -28.42
C ILE A 244 5.54 8.30 -29.35
N ASN A 245 5.48 7.14 -30.00
CA ASN A 245 6.51 6.64 -30.90
C ASN A 245 5.88 6.17 -32.22
N GLU A 246 6.02 6.99 -33.27
CA GLU A 246 5.44 6.72 -34.60
C GLU A 246 5.97 5.43 -35.26
N SER A 247 7.10 4.89 -34.80
CA SER A 247 7.63 3.60 -35.29
C SER A 247 6.84 2.39 -34.80
N VAL A 248 5.98 2.56 -33.78
CA VAL A 248 5.16 1.49 -33.22
C VAL A 248 3.94 1.24 -34.12
N PRO A 249 3.74 0.01 -34.62
CA PRO A 249 2.53 -0.34 -35.36
C PRO A 249 1.27 -0.18 -34.50
N ARG A 250 0.23 0.46 -35.05
CA ARG A 250 -1.07 0.63 -34.36
C ARG A 250 -1.75 -0.67 -33.93
N SER A 251 -1.37 -1.80 -34.52
CA SER A 251 -1.83 -3.12 -34.07
C SER A 251 -1.38 -3.47 -32.66
N LEU A 252 -0.24 -2.93 -32.20
CA LEU A 252 0.28 -3.15 -30.85
C LEU A 252 -0.38 -2.26 -29.79
N ASP A 253 -0.94 -1.10 -30.19
CA ASP A 253 -1.69 -0.25 -29.26
C ASP A 253 -2.86 -1.02 -28.62
N ALA A 254 -3.60 -1.75 -29.45
CA ALA A 254 -4.75 -2.53 -29.02
C ALA A 254 -4.38 -3.59 -27.96
N ILE A 255 -3.20 -4.19 -28.09
CA ILE A 255 -2.69 -5.20 -27.17
C ILE A 255 -2.25 -4.55 -25.86
N ALA A 256 -1.41 -3.51 -25.94
CA ALA A 256 -0.91 -2.80 -24.77
C ALA A 256 -2.08 -2.20 -23.96
N LEU A 257 -3.02 -1.53 -24.61
CA LEU A 257 -4.17 -0.91 -23.95
C LEU A 257 -5.15 -1.95 -23.36
N ARG A 258 -5.31 -3.11 -24.00
CA ARG A 258 -6.11 -4.21 -23.42
C ARG A 258 -5.46 -4.80 -22.17
N ALA A 259 -4.15 -5.01 -22.18
CA ALA A 259 -3.43 -5.47 -20.99
C ALA A 259 -3.53 -4.45 -19.84
N LEU A 260 -3.56 -3.15 -20.18
CA LEU A 260 -3.70 -2.02 -19.24
C LEU A 260 -5.16 -1.65 -18.89
N ALA A 261 -6.14 -2.47 -19.27
CA ALA A 261 -7.53 -2.24 -18.89
C ALA A 261 -7.68 -2.22 -17.36
N LYS A 262 -8.48 -1.31 -16.81
CA LYS A 262 -8.59 -1.14 -15.36
C LYS A 262 -9.31 -2.31 -14.70
N ASP A 263 -10.39 -2.76 -15.33
CA ASP A 263 -11.13 -3.96 -14.91
C ASP A 263 -10.37 -5.24 -15.32
N PRO A 264 -9.98 -6.12 -14.36
CA PRO A 264 -9.32 -7.39 -14.65
C PRO A 264 -10.09 -8.29 -15.64
N TYR A 265 -11.43 -8.22 -15.69
CA TYR A 265 -12.23 -9.02 -16.61
C TYR A 265 -12.14 -8.56 -18.07
N GLN A 266 -11.68 -7.33 -18.32
CA GLN A 266 -11.48 -6.77 -19.66
C GLN A 266 -10.07 -7.05 -20.21
N ARG A 267 -9.14 -7.48 -19.33
CA ARG A 267 -7.76 -7.83 -19.69
C ARG A 267 -7.69 -9.20 -20.38
N TYR A 268 -6.47 -9.60 -20.75
CA TYR A 268 -6.17 -11.00 -21.02
C TYR A 268 -6.42 -11.83 -19.75
N GLN A 269 -7.11 -12.96 -19.90
CA GLN A 269 -7.46 -13.81 -18.75
C GLN A 269 -6.32 -14.78 -18.37
N ASP A 270 -5.43 -15.07 -19.31
CA ASP A 270 -4.24 -15.89 -19.10
C ASP A 270 -3.07 -15.41 -19.98
N ALA A 271 -1.86 -15.87 -19.65
CA ALA A 271 -0.65 -15.53 -20.38
C ALA A 271 -0.69 -16.07 -21.83
N ALA A 272 -1.28 -17.25 -22.06
CA ALA A 272 -1.36 -17.87 -23.37
C ALA A 272 -2.16 -17.02 -24.37
N GLY A 273 -3.32 -16.49 -23.96
CA GLY A 273 -4.14 -15.59 -24.78
C GLY A 273 -3.48 -14.24 -25.04
N PHE A 274 -2.63 -13.77 -24.13
CA PHE A 274 -1.81 -12.58 -24.38
C PHE A 274 -0.74 -12.88 -25.45
N ARG A 275 -0.02 -14.01 -25.34
CA ARG A 275 0.97 -14.43 -26.35
C ARG A 275 0.36 -14.60 -27.73
N GLU A 276 -0.79 -15.28 -27.83
CA GLU A 276 -1.50 -15.45 -29.10
C GLU A 276 -1.84 -14.10 -29.76
N ALA A 277 -2.23 -13.10 -28.96
CA ALA A 277 -2.50 -11.76 -29.47
C ALA A 277 -1.22 -11.07 -29.98
N LEU A 278 -0.09 -11.20 -29.28
CA LEU A 278 1.20 -10.66 -29.71
C LEU A 278 1.65 -11.29 -31.03
N ASP A 279 1.63 -12.62 -31.12
CA ASP A 279 2.03 -13.37 -32.31
C ASP A 279 1.19 -12.98 -33.54
N ALA A 280 -0.11 -12.79 -33.36
CA ALA A 280 -1.01 -12.38 -34.44
C ALA A 280 -0.61 -11.03 -35.06
N THR A 281 0.04 -10.14 -34.30
CA THR A 281 0.48 -8.83 -34.80
C THR A 281 1.83 -8.87 -35.53
N VAL A 282 2.73 -9.78 -35.15
CA VAL A 282 4.05 -9.96 -35.80
C VAL A 282 3.90 -10.58 -37.18
N ASP A 283 2.95 -11.51 -37.35
CA ASP A 283 2.65 -12.18 -38.63
C ASP A 283 1.97 -11.28 -39.69
N GLY A 284 1.75 -9.99 -39.40
CA GLY A 284 1.05 -9.07 -40.30
C GLY A 284 -0.45 -9.38 -40.48
N LYS A 285 -1.02 -10.29 -39.67
CA LYS A 285 -2.46 -10.51 -39.59
C LYS A 285 -3.07 -9.40 -38.76
N ALA A 286 -3.33 -8.26 -39.41
CA ALA A 286 -4.09 -7.18 -38.78
C ALA A 286 -5.36 -7.76 -38.13
N PRO A 287 -5.61 -7.50 -36.82
CA PRO A 287 -6.83 -7.96 -36.17
C PRO A 287 -8.01 -7.50 -37.01
N SER A 288 -8.95 -8.42 -37.27
CA SER A 288 -10.05 -8.15 -38.20
C SER A 288 -10.81 -6.90 -37.74
N LYS A 289 -11.40 -6.14 -38.67
CA LYS A 289 -12.22 -4.95 -38.33
C LYS A 289 -13.32 -5.26 -37.30
N ARG A 290 -13.75 -6.52 -37.17
CA ARG A 290 -14.66 -6.99 -36.10
C ARG A 290 -13.98 -7.09 -34.74
N GLN A 291 -12.75 -7.57 -34.66
CA GLN A 291 -11.98 -7.65 -33.40
C GLN A 291 -11.55 -6.27 -32.93
N VAL A 292 -11.12 -5.38 -33.85
CA VAL A 292 -10.82 -3.98 -33.52
C VAL A 292 -12.10 -3.24 -33.11
N GLY A 293 -13.21 -3.46 -33.81
CA GLY A 293 -14.51 -2.87 -33.47
C GLY A 293 -15.07 -3.36 -32.13
N ALA A 294 -14.84 -4.64 -31.79
CA ALA A 294 -15.17 -5.20 -30.49
C ALA A 294 -14.29 -4.60 -29.38
N LEU A 295 -12.97 -4.52 -29.60
CA LEU A 295 -12.04 -3.87 -28.67
C LEU A 295 -12.39 -2.40 -28.45
N THR A 296 -12.69 -1.63 -29.50
CA THR A 296 -13.08 -0.21 -29.34
C THR A 296 -14.44 -0.06 -28.65
N SER A 297 -15.35 -1.02 -28.84
CA SER A 297 -16.64 -1.04 -28.14
C SER A 297 -16.51 -1.46 -26.68
N GLU A 298 -15.51 -2.27 -26.33
CA GLU A 298 -15.19 -2.68 -24.95
C GLU A 298 -14.39 -1.59 -24.22
N LEU A 299 -13.44 -0.93 -24.89
CA LEU A 299 -12.59 0.14 -24.32
C LEU A 299 -13.30 1.49 -24.14
N TYR A 300 -14.29 1.83 -24.98
CA TYR A 300 -14.96 3.14 -24.95
C TYR A 300 -16.48 3.06 -24.69
N GLY A 301 -16.99 1.87 -24.39
CA GLY A 301 -18.42 1.60 -24.17
C GLY A 301 -19.25 1.65 -25.47
N PRO A 302 -20.41 0.96 -25.50
CA PRO A 302 -21.26 0.95 -26.68
C PRO A 302 -21.90 2.33 -26.93
N ASN A 303 -21.89 2.75 -28.19
CA ASN A 303 -22.65 3.90 -28.66
C ASN A 303 -24.15 3.63 -28.34
N PRO A 304 -24.87 4.50 -27.59
CA PRO A 304 -26.19 4.21 -27.02
C PRO A 304 -27.29 3.84 -28.03
N ARG A 305 -27.04 4.04 -29.33
CA ARG A 305 -27.94 3.64 -30.41
C ARG A 305 -27.93 2.13 -30.70
N GLN A 306 -26.82 1.43 -30.51
CA GLN A 306 -26.73 -0.01 -30.82
C GLN A 306 -27.37 -0.89 -29.76
N ALA A 307 -27.25 -0.53 -28.48
CA ALA A 307 -27.92 -1.25 -27.38
C ALA A 307 -29.46 -1.27 -27.53
N ALA A 308 -30.04 -0.21 -28.11
CA ALA A 308 -31.47 -0.13 -28.40
C ALA A 308 -31.92 -0.97 -29.61
N GLU A 309 -31.02 -1.33 -30.52
CA GLU A 309 -31.32 -2.19 -31.67
C GLU A 309 -31.24 -3.68 -31.30
N THR A 310 -30.27 -4.08 -30.48
CA THR A 310 -30.13 -5.47 -30.01
C THR A 310 -31.28 -5.89 -29.08
N ALA A 311 -31.80 -4.94 -28.27
CA ALA A 311 -32.98 -5.17 -27.44
C ALA A 311 -34.27 -5.34 -28.26
N ARG A 312 -34.32 -4.81 -29.49
CA ARG A 312 -35.47 -4.98 -30.41
C ARG A 312 -35.42 -6.31 -31.16
N SER A 313 -34.24 -6.78 -31.56
CA SER A 313 -34.10 -8.05 -32.27
C SER A 313 -34.35 -9.27 -31.37
N LEU A 314 -33.93 -9.22 -30.11
CA LEU A 314 -34.20 -10.29 -29.13
C LEU A 314 -35.70 -10.42 -28.79
N ARG A 315 -36.49 -9.34 -28.89
CA ARG A 315 -37.95 -9.39 -28.71
C ARG A 315 -38.69 -10.01 -29.90
N GLN A 316 -38.09 -10.08 -31.08
CA GLN A 316 -38.73 -10.66 -32.27
C GLN A 316 -38.52 -12.18 -32.39
N LEU A 317 -37.55 -12.75 -31.67
CA LEU A 317 -37.24 -14.18 -31.70
C LEU A 317 -38.09 -15.03 -30.72
N SER A 318 -38.90 -14.41 -29.85
CA SER A 318 -39.74 -15.11 -28.86
C SER A 318 -41.18 -15.38 -29.32
N THR A 319 -41.53 -15.08 -30.58
CA THR A 319 -42.89 -15.27 -31.10
C THR A 319 -42.86 -15.93 -32.47
N ASP A 320 -42.55 -17.22 -32.53
CA ASP A 320 -42.97 -18.02 -33.68
C ASP A 320 -43.18 -19.50 -33.30
N THR A 321 -44.42 -19.87 -33.02
CA THR A 321 -44.87 -21.25 -32.78
C THR A 321 -45.58 -21.79 -34.00
N THR A 322 -44.85 -22.14 -35.07
CA THR A 322 -45.37 -23.08 -36.07
C THR A 322 -44.23 -23.86 -36.76
N MET A 323 -43.94 -25.08 -36.28
CA MET A 323 -43.17 -26.04 -37.08
C MET A 323 -43.87 -27.40 -37.09
N LYS A 324 -44.50 -27.71 -38.22
CA LYS A 324 -45.25 -28.94 -38.51
C LYS A 324 -44.26 -29.99 -39.00
N ARG A 325 -44.06 -31.09 -38.24
CA ARG A 325 -43.12 -32.17 -38.59
C ARG A 325 -43.85 -33.29 -39.34
N THR A 326 -43.47 -33.54 -40.59
CA THR A 326 -43.95 -34.65 -41.43
C THR A 326 -42.88 -35.73 -41.57
N GLN A 327 -43.12 -36.93 -41.01
CA GLN A 327 -42.96 -38.27 -41.64
C GLN A 327 -42.90 -39.39 -40.57
N PRO A 328 -43.42 -40.61 -40.87
CA PRO A 328 -43.63 -41.67 -39.88
C PRO A 328 -42.41 -42.60 -39.73
N GLY A 329 -42.09 -42.96 -38.49
CA GLY A 329 -41.04 -43.93 -38.12
C GLY A 329 -41.62 -45.29 -37.65
N PRO A 330 -40.75 -46.30 -37.44
CA PRO A 330 -41.05 -47.74 -37.50
C PRO A 330 -41.74 -48.29 -36.22
N PRO A 331 -42.19 -49.57 -36.18
CA PRO A 331 -43.34 -49.98 -35.38
C PRO A 331 -43.07 -49.94 -33.86
N ILE A 332 -44.03 -49.29 -33.19
CA ILE A 332 -44.10 -48.86 -31.79
C ILE A 332 -43.90 -50.01 -30.76
N ALA A 333 -44.01 -51.27 -31.16
CA ALA A 333 -43.96 -52.42 -30.26
C ALA A 333 -42.59 -52.62 -29.55
N TRP A 334 -41.47 -52.32 -30.21
CA TRP A 334 -40.13 -52.48 -29.63
C TRP A 334 -39.74 -51.32 -28.69
N ILE A 335 -40.31 -50.13 -28.94
CA ILE A 335 -40.11 -48.96 -28.09
C ILE A 335 -40.83 -49.16 -26.75
N TRP A 336 -42.05 -49.71 -26.73
CA TRP A 336 -42.73 -50.02 -25.46
C TRP A 336 -42.10 -51.17 -24.68
N ALA A 337 -41.47 -52.15 -25.34
CA ALA A 337 -40.71 -53.19 -24.64
C ALA A 337 -39.46 -52.61 -23.96
N GLY A 338 -38.73 -51.72 -24.65
CA GLY A 338 -37.61 -50.97 -24.08
C GLY A 338 -38.05 -50.01 -22.97
N VAL A 339 -39.14 -49.28 -23.17
CA VAL A 339 -39.72 -48.35 -22.18
C VAL A 339 -40.26 -49.09 -20.96
N ALA A 340 -40.83 -50.29 -21.12
CA ALA A 340 -41.28 -51.10 -19.99
C ALA A 340 -40.10 -51.62 -19.16
N ILE A 341 -39.01 -52.05 -19.80
CA ILE A 341 -37.78 -52.46 -19.11
C ILE A 341 -37.12 -51.26 -18.41
N ILE A 342 -37.07 -50.11 -19.09
CA ILE A 342 -36.56 -48.86 -18.51
C ILE A 342 -37.47 -48.37 -17.38
N ALA A 343 -38.79 -48.50 -17.50
CA ALA A 343 -39.73 -48.14 -16.44
C ALA A 343 -39.59 -49.08 -15.23
N VAL A 344 -39.39 -50.38 -15.44
CA VAL A 344 -39.11 -51.33 -14.36
C VAL A 344 -37.75 -51.06 -13.72
N LEU A 345 -36.72 -50.70 -14.51
CA LEU A 345 -35.43 -50.27 -13.99
C LEU A 345 -35.52 -48.95 -13.23
N LEU A 346 -36.26 -47.96 -13.74
CA LEU A 346 -36.49 -46.67 -13.09
C LEU A 346 -37.32 -46.83 -11.83
N ILE A 347 -38.34 -47.69 -11.83
CA ILE A 347 -39.13 -48.02 -10.64
C ILE A 347 -38.28 -48.80 -9.63
N SER A 348 -37.40 -49.69 -10.08
CA SER A 348 -36.48 -50.42 -9.18
C SER A 348 -35.39 -49.52 -8.61
N VAL A 349 -34.85 -48.59 -9.41
CA VAL A 349 -33.90 -47.55 -8.97
C VAL A 349 -34.59 -46.52 -8.10
N LEU A 350 -35.85 -46.17 -8.36
CA LEU A 350 -36.66 -45.28 -7.53
C LEU A 350 -37.04 -45.97 -6.22
N PHE A 351 -37.42 -47.24 -6.25
CA PHE A 351 -37.69 -48.02 -5.04
C PHE A 351 -36.42 -48.26 -4.24
N TRP A 352 -35.26 -48.46 -4.90
CA TRP A 352 -33.95 -48.49 -4.26
C TRP A 352 -33.55 -47.11 -3.71
N ALA A 353 -33.78 -46.02 -4.43
CA ALA A 353 -33.51 -44.66 -3.96
C ALA A 353 -34.47 -44.20 -2.85
N LEU A 354 -35.70 -44.74 -2.81
CA LEU A 354 -36.68 -44.50 -1.75
C LEU A 354 -36.51 -45.46 -0.55
N SER A 355 -35.93 -46.64 -0.75
CA SER A 355 -35.66 -47.64 0.31
C SER A 355 -34.26 -47.52 0.91
N VAL A 356 -33.29 -47.03 0.14
CA VAL A 356 -32.04 -46.49 0.65
C VAL A 356 -32.41 -45.13 1.23
N ARG A 357 -32.77 -45.13 2.52
CA ARG A 357 -32.74 -43.89 3.28
C ARG A 357 -31.33 -43.33 3.13
N PRO A 358 -31.15 -42.12 2.56
CA PRO A 358 -29.85 -41.51 2.49
C PRO A 358 -29.35 -41.37 3.92
N THR A 359 -28.29 -42.09 4.26
CA THR A 359 -27.46 -41.77 5.42
C THR A 359 -26.55 -40.63 5.00
N THR A 360 -27.18 -39.47 4.82
CA THR A 360 -26.55 -38.15 4.80
C THR A 360 -27.41 -37.22 5.62
N GLU A 361 -27.52 -37.55 6.90
CA GLU A 361 -27.35 -36.59 7.97
C GLU A 361 -26.41 -37.26 8.97
N ALA A 362 -25.09 -37.02 8.82
CA ALA A 362 -24.41 -36.63 10.04
C ALA A 362 -25.19 -35.38 10.48
N PRO A 363 -25.72 -35.30 11.72
CA PRO A 363 -26.22 -34.02 12.18
C PRO A 363 -25.08 -33.03 11.93
N SER A 364 -25.31 -31.97 11.16
CA SER A 364 -24.45 -30.81 11.27
C SER A 364 -24.65 -30.33 12.70
N THR A 365 -23.84 -30.86 13.61
CA THR A 365 -23.60 -30.27 14.91
C THR A 365 -23.02 -28.88 14.73
N ALA A 366 -22.54 -28.54 13.53
CA ALA A 366 -22.12 -27.20 13.19
C ALA A 366 -23.23 -26.17 13.43
N ARG A 367 -22.93 -25.21 14.29
CA ARG A 367 -23.71 -24.01 14.58
C ARG A 367 -23.15 -22.89 13.71
N VAL A 368 -24.01 -21.99 13.26
CA VAL A 368 -23.57 -20.80 12.53
C VAL A 368 -23.49 -19.68 13.55
N VAL A 369 -22.36 -18.98 13.61
CA VAL A 369 -22.24 -17.79 14.47
C VAL A 369 -23.21 -16.73 13.94
N PRO A 370 -24.24 -16.33 14.71
CA PRO A 370 -25.16 -15.29 14.30
C PRO A 370 -24.46 -13.93 14.31
N ASP A 371 -24.91 -13.01 13.45
CA ASP A 371 -24.47 -11.62 13.53
C ASP A 371 -25.11 -10.96 14.76
N VAL A 372 -24.28 -10.68 15.76
CA VAL A 372 -24.63 -10.01 17.02
C VAL A 372 -24.04 -8.60 17.09
N SER A 373 -23.50 -8.08 15.99
CA SER A 373 -22.94 -6.74 15.92
C SER A 373 -24.01 -5.67 16.27
N GLY A 374 -23.61 -4.67 17.05
CA GLY A 374 -24.49 -3.60 17.51
C GLY A 374 -25.50 -3.98 18.60
N MET A 375 -25.53 -5.24 19.05
CA MET A 375 -26.32 -5.66 20.22
C MET A 375 -25.53 -5.47 21.51
N THR A 376 -26.21 -5.42 22.66
CA THR A 376 -25.55 -5.47 23.97
C THR A 376 -24.92 -6.84 24.21
N PHE A 377 -23.84 -6.91 25.01
CA PHE A 377 -23.19 -8.19 25.34
C PHE A 377 -24.18 -9.22 25.90
N GLU A 378 -25.05 -8.83 26.83
CA GLU A 378 -26.08 -9.69 27.42
C GLU A 378 -26.99 -10.34 26.35
N ARG A 379 -27.36 -9.57 25.31
CA ARG A 379 -28.23 -10.06 24.23
C ARG A 379 -27.48 -10.90 23.20
N ALA A 380 -26.19 -10.60 22.98
CA ALA A 380 -25.29 -11.41 22.18
C ALA A 380 -25.03 -12.77 22.83
N GLU A 381 -24.79 -12.79 24.15
CA GLU A 381 -24.62 -14.00 24.95
C GLU A 381 -25.88 -14.87 24.89
N GLU A 382 -27.07 -14.31 25.09
CA GLU A 382 -28.34 -15.05 24.94
C GLU A 382 -28.49 -15.68 23.55
N SER A 383 -28.11 -14.94 22.50
CA SER A 383 -28.22 -15.38 21.10
C SER A 383 -27.23 -16.50 20.76
N LEU A 384 -26.02 -16.42 21.31
CA LEU A 384 -24.97 -17.44 21.17
C LEU A 384 -25.29 -18.68 22.00
N ALA A 385 -25.76 -18.51 23.23
CA ALA A 385 -26.16 -19.60 24.12
C ALA A 385 -27.36 -20.40 23.57
N ALA A 386 -28.31 -19.74 22.90
CA ALA A 386 -29.43 -20.39 22.22
C ALA A 386 -28.98 -21.35 21.09
N LEU A 387 -27.75 -21.18 20.60
CA LEU A 387 -27.10 -22.01 19.60
C LEU A 387 -26.04 -22.95 20.21
N ASP A 388 -26.02 -23.16 21.52
CA ASP A 388 -25.01 -23.96 22.22
C ASP A 388 -23.57 -23.42 22.03
N LEU A 389 -23.38 -22.11 21.86
CA LEU A 389 -22.07 -21.44 21.78
C LEU A 389 -21.76 -20.72 23.09
N VAL A 390 -20.48 -20.63 23.45
CA VAL A 390 -20.02 -19.98 24.69
C VAL A 390 -19.48 -18.60 24.33
N ALA A 391 -20.11 -17.53 24.80
CA ALA A 391 -19.61 -16.18 24.62
C ALA A 391 -18.51 -15.87 25.64
N VAL A 392 -17.38 -15.35 25.17
CA VAL A 392 -16.29 -14.84 26.01
C VAL A 392 -16.19 -13.34 25.77
N GLU A 393 -16.41 -12.53 26.80
CA GLU A 393 -16.33 -11.08 26.68
C GLU A 393 -14.88 -10.63 26.53
N GLN A 394 -14.62 -9.85 25.48
CA GLN A 394 -13.35 -9.15 25.26
C GLN A 394 -13.64 -7.66 25.13
N SER A 395 -12.83 -6.81 25.76
CA SER A 395 -12.97 -5.35 25.67
C SER A 395 -12.15 -4.80 24.50
N GLU A 396 -12.76 -3.99 23.64
CA GLU A 396 -12.10 -3.29 22.53
C GLU A 396 -12.63 -1.85 22.43
N SER A 397 -11.77 -0.87 22.16
CA SER A 397 -12.19 0.53 21.99
C SER A 397 -12.76 0.77 20.59
N SER A 398 -13.83 1.55 20.47
CA SER A 398 -14.42 1.91 19.19
C SER A 398 -15.12 3.26 19.25
N ALA A 399 -14.82 4.14 18.28
CA ALA A 399 -15.49 5.43 18.14
C ALA A 399 -16.87 5.33 17.47
N ASP A 400 -17.10 4.27 16.69
CA ASP A 400 -18.31 4.09 15.87
C ASP A 400 -19.41 3.30 16.60
N VAL A 401 -19.03 2.51 17.61
CA VAL A 401 -19.93 1.60 18.34
C VAL A 401 -20.11 2.09 19.77
N THR A 402 -21.36 2.33 20.19
CA THR A 402 -21.69 2.77 21.55
C THR A 402 -21.15 1.80 22.60
N GLU A 403 -20.66 2.34 23.71
CA GLU A 403 -20.18 1.56 24.86
C GLU A 403 -21.19 0.48 25.29
N GLY A 404 -20.69 -0.72 25.55
CA GLY A 404 -21.48 -1.89 25.94
C GLY A 404 -22.10 -2.68 24.78
N ASN A 405 -21.93 -2.23 23.53
CA ASN A 405 -22.38 -2.95 22.35
C ASN A 405 -21.24 -3.72 21.68
N VAL A 406 -21.58 -4.85 21.06
CA VAL A 406 -20.63 -5.72 20.35
C VAL A 406 -20.17 -5.06 19.05
N ILE A 407 -18.85 -4.97 18.90
CA ILE A 407 -18.16 -4.53 17.68
C ILE A 407 -18.11 -5.67 16.67
N ARG A 408 -17.59 -6.83 17.10
CA ARG A 408 -17.36 -8.01 16.27
C ARG A 408 -17.26 -9.27 17.12
N THR A 409 -17.32 -10.43 16.46
CA THR A 409 -17.07 -11.74 17.09
C THR A 409 -15.93 -12.47 16.40
N GLU A 410 -15.24 -13.34 17.15
CA GLU A 410 -14.24 -14.26 16.61
C GLU A 410 -14.53 -15.68 17.11
N PRO A 411 -14.85 -16.65 16.22
CA PRO A 411 -14.97 -16.54 14.76
C PRO A 411 -16.04 -15.54 14.28
N ALA A 412 -15.84 -14.99 13.08
CA ALA A 412 -16.71 -13.99 12.48
C ALA A 412 -18.15 -14.52 12.26
N ALA A 413 -19.12 -13.61 12.21
CA ALA A 413 -20.51 -13.93 11.87
C ALA A 413 -20.61 -14.75 10.57
N GLU A 414 -21.64 -15.59 10.50
CA GLU A 414 -21.89 -16.56 9.41
C GLU A 414 -20.87 -17.70 9.29
N THR A 415 -19.86 -17.76 10.17
CA THR A 415 -18.90 -18.87 10.23
C THR A 415 -19.53 -20.11 10.86
N SER A 416 -19.22 -21.29 10.30
CA SER A 416 -19.69 -22.58 10.81
C SER A 416 -18.73 -23.12 11.88
N VAL A 417 -19.23 -23.29 13.11
CA VAL A 417 -18.47 -23.63 14.32
C VAL A 417 -19.04 -24.88 15.00
N ASN A 418 -18.25 -25.57 15.83
CA ASN A 418 -18.74 -26.75 16.56
C ASN A 418 -19.63 -26.33 17.75
N PRO A 419 -20.56 -27.19 18.23
CA PRO A 419 -21.28 -26.91 19.46
C PRO A 419 -20.31 -26.84 20.64
N GLY A 420 -20.54 -25.90 21.54
CA GLY A 420 -19.72 -25.63 22.72
C GLY A 420 -18.42 -24.89 22.41
N GLN A 421 -18.24 -24.40 21.17
CA GLN A 421 -17.10 -23.57 20.82
C GLN A 421 -17.21 -22.20 21.52
N GLU A 422 -16.07 -21.72 22.04
CA GLU A 422 -15.91 -20.37 22.56
C GLU A 422 -15.87 -19.38 21.39
N VAL A 423 -16.69 -18.33 21.50
CA VAL A 423 -16.77 -17.21 20.58
C VAL A 423 -16.35 -15.98 21.37
N ASP A 424 -15.20 -15.41 21.03
CA ASP A 424 -14.75 -14.14 21.60
C ASP A 424 -15.66 -13.02 21.05
N VAL A 425 -16.34 -12.32 21.95
CA VAL A 425 -17.25 -11.23 21.66
C VAL A 425 -16.57 -9.93 22.08
N PHE A 426 -16.17 -9.13 21.10
CA PHE A 426 -15.50 -7.86 21.34
C PHE A 426 -16.54 -6.77 21.59
N VAL A 427 -16.59 -6.28 22.82
CA VAL A 427 -17.54 -5.26 23.29
C VAL A 427 -16.85 -3.91 23.33
N SER A 428 -17.52 -2.90 22.78
CA SER A 428 -17.05 -1.53 22.76
C SER A 428 -16.94 -0.97 24.17
N THR A 429 -15.77 -0.48 24.55
CA THR A 429 -15.58 0.37 25.73
C THR A 429 -15.81 1.85 25.44
N GLY A 430 -16.34 2.19 24.25
CA GLY A 430 -16.46 3.55 23.77
C GLY A 430 -15.19 4.07 23.10
N GLN A 431 -15.15 5.38 22.85
CA GLN A 431 -14.00 6.06 22.28
C GLN A 431 -12.85 6.08 23.28
N GLU A 432 -11.65 5.77 22.83
CA GLU A 432 -10.45 5.85 23.68
C GLU A 432 -10.22 7.31 24.10
N LEU A 433 -10.21 7.56 25.40
CA LEU A 433 -9.99 8.88 25.99
C LEU A 433 -8.55 9.00 26.48
N ALA A 434 -7.96 10.16 26.29
CA ALA A 434 -6.68 10.55 26.85
C ALA A 434 -6.87 11.72 27.82
N GLU A 435 -6.08 11.73 28.88
CA GLU A 435 -6.07 12.82 29.86
C GLU A 435 -5.19 13.98 29.32
N VAL A 436 -5.73 15.19 29.31
CA VAL A 436 -5.00 16.38 28.88
C VAL A 436 -3.90 16.70 29.92
N PRO A 437 -2.61 16.71 29.51
CA PRO A 437 -1.51 16.97 30.44
C PRO A 437 -1.48 18.44 30.88
N VAL A 438 -0.68 18.76 31.90
CA VAL A 438 -0.46 20.15 32.32
C VAL A 438 0.45 20.86 31.31
N LEU A 439 -0.12 21.76 30.52
CA LEU A 439 0.59 22.47 29.44
C LEU A 439 1.04 23.88 29.82
N GLU A 440 0.35 24.52 30.77
CA GLU A 440 0.65 25.89 31.21
C GLU A 440 2.02 25.99 31.88
N GLY A 441 2.81 27.01 31.50
CA GLY A 441 4.15 27.26 32.03
C GLY A 441 5.25 26.37 31.44
N LEU A 442 4.91 25.40 30.57
CA LEU A 442 5.90 24.65 29.81
C LEU A 442 6.44 25.48 28.64
N GLY A 443 7.66 25.17 28.20
CA GLY A 443 8.16 25.64 26.91
C GLY A 443 7.41 24.96 25.76
N GLN A 444 7.22 25.65 24.65
CA GLN A 444 6.46 25.19 23.48
C GLN A 444 6.82 23.76 23.07
N ASP A 445 8.12 23.45 22.92
CA ASP A 445 8.58 22.12 22.51
C ASP A 445 8.23 21.03 23.54
N ALA A 446 8.28 21.35 24.83
CA ALA A 446 7.92 20.42 25.90
C ALA A 446 6.39 20.22 25.98
N ALA A 447 5.60 21.25 25.69
CA ALA A 447 4.15 21.16 25.61
C ALA A 447 3.70 20.31 24.40
N VAL A 448 4.37 20.48 23.24
CA VAL A 448 4.15 19.63 22.06
C VAL A 448 4.46 18.16 22.38
N GLN A 449 5.61 17.90 23.00
CA GLN A 449 5.97 16.53 23.40
C GLN A 449 4.96 15.93 24.38
N ALA A 450 4.50 16.72 25.36
CA ALA A 450 3.51 16.25 26.34
C ALA A 450 2.17 15.89 25.68
N LEU A 451 1.73 16.65 24.67
CA LEU A 451 0.53 16.33 23.88
C LEU A 451 0.71 15.05 23.06
N GLU A 452 1.87 14.90 22.39
CA GLU A 452 2.19 13.69 21.61
C GLU A 452 2.26 12.43 22.49
N ASP A 453 2.89 12.53 23.66
CA ASP A 453 3.00 11.44 24.64
C ASP A 453 1.63 11.03 25.18
N ALA A 454 0.68 11.98 25.26
CA ALA A 454 -0.71 11.74 25.64
C ALA A 454 -1.60 11.27 24.47
N GLY A 455 -1.07 11.15 23.24
CA GLY A 455 -1.86 10.76 22.07
C GLY A 455 -2.80 11.86 21.56
N LEU A 456 -2.54 13.12 21.90
CA LEU A 456 -3.29 14.30 21.45
C LEU A 456 -2.56 14.99 20.29
N ALA A 457 -3.31 15.71 19.46
CA ALA A 457 -2.77 16.44 18.32
C ALA A 457 -2.53 17.91 18.66
N VAL A 458 -1.45 18.48 18.14
CA VAL A 458 -1.15 19.91 18.30
C VAL A 458 -1.95 20.72 17.27
N GLY A 459 -2.69 21.71 17.77
CA GLY A 459 -3.48 22.63 16.97
C GLY A 459 -2.73 23.90 16.57
N THR A 460 -3.48 25.00 16.52
CA THR A 460 -2.98 26.33 16.20
C THR A 460 -2.21 26.91 17.38
N ILE A 461 -0.98 27.37 17.12
CA ILE A 461 -0.16 28.07 18.12
C ILE A 461 -0.32 29.58 17.94
N ASN A 462 -1.10 30.21 18.81
CA ASN A 462 -1.28 31.65 18.86
C ASN A 462 -0.19 32.30 19.71
N ARG A 463 0.34 33.45 19.27
CA ARG A 463 1.36 34.21 20.00
C ARG A 463 0.76 35.48 20.59
N THR A 464 0.89 35.67 21.88
CA THR A 464 0.39 36.85 22.60
C THR A 464 1.52 37.52 23.38
N ASN A 465 1.49 38.84 23.44
CA ASN A 465 2.44 39.63 24.21
C ASN A 465 2.13 39.50 25.71
N ASP A 466 3.09 39.03 26.47
CA ASP A 466 3.03 38.91 27.92
C ASP A 466 4.35 39.43 28.52
N PRO A 467 4.32 40.44 29.41
CA PRO A 467 5.51 41.06 29.98
C PRO A 467 6.20 40.20 31.06
N ASP A 468 5.49 39.20 31.61
CA ASP A 468 5.97 38.38 32.73
C ASP A 468 6.59 37.05 32.27
N LEU A 469 6.35 36.66 31.01
CA LEU A 469 6.76 35.37 30.44
C LEU A 469 7.80 35.51 29.33
N ALA A 470 8.80 34.63 29.35
CA ALA A 470 9.81 34.53 28.30
C ALA A 470 9.21 34.01 26.98
N GLU A 471 9.87 34.31 25.86
CA GLU A 471 9.43 33.82 24.54
C GLU A 471 9.26 32.29 24.53
N GLY A 472 8.13 31.83 23.99
CA GLY A 472 7.86 30.42 23.78
C GLY A 472 7.34 29.66 24.99
N ILE A 473 7.00 30.33 26.10
CA ILE A 473 6.28 29.71 27.23
C ILE A 473 4.78 29.67 26.95
N VAL A 474 4.13 28.53 27.22
CA VAL A 474 2.67 28.37 27.09
C VAL A 474 1.96 29.17 28.18
N ILE A 475 1.10 30.08 27.76
CA ILE A 475 0.22 30.91 28.61
C ILE A 475 -1.03 30.12 28.96
N SER A 476 -1.67 29.51 27.95
CA SER A 476 -2.91 28.75 28.11
C SER A 476 -3.10 27.78 26.94
N ALA A 477 -3.89 26.74 27.18
CA ALA A 477 -4.46 25.86 26.15
C ALA A 477 -5.98 26.07 26.08
N ASP A 478 -6.61 25.64 24.99
CA ASP A 478 -8.08 25.61 24.87
C ASP A 478 -8.74 24.50 25.70
N GLU A 479 -8.03 23.39 25.91
CA GLU A 479 -8.45 22.28 26.80
C GLU A 479 -7.83 22.39 28.21
N THR A 480 -8.59 21.99 29.24
CA THR A 480 -8.12 22.09 30.64
C THR A 480 -7.28 20.87 31.01
N ALA A 481 -6.19 21.10 31.76
CA ALA A 481 -5.40 20.01 32.30
C ALA A 481 -6.25 19.09 33.21
N GLY A 482 -6.20 17.78 32.96
CA GLY A 482 -6.98 16.75 33.64
C GLY A 482 -8.33 16.43 33.00
N ASP A 483 -8.73 17.10 31.91
CA ASP A 483 -9.92 16.72 31.14
C ASP A 483 -9.65 15.43 30.35
N GLU A 484 -10.66 14.55 30.27
CA GLU A 484 -10.61 13.34 29.44
C GLU A 484 -11.21 13.65 28.07
N VAL A 485 -10.35 13.70 27.05
CA VAL A 485 -10.75 14.00 25.66
C VAL A 485 -10.42 12.82 24.75
N PRO A 486 -11.11 12.64 23.62
CA PRO A 486 -10.77 11.59 22.68
C PRO A 486 -9.31 11.62 22.22
N VAL A 487 -8.67 10.45 22.11
CA VAL A 487 -7.34 10.33 21.49
C VAL A 487 -7.38 10.95 20.09
N GLY A 488 -6.38 11.77 19.77
CA GLY A 488 -6.30 12.54 18.52
C GLY A 488 -7.05 13.87 18.52
N THR A 489 -7.68 14.28 19.63
CA THR A 489 -8.23 15.64 19.79
C THR A 489 -7.13 16.68 19.60
N THR A 490 -7.47 17.76 18.89
CA THR A 490 -6.54 18.85 18.61
C THR A 490 -6.61 19.89 19.72
N VAL A 491 -5.45 20.25 20.29
CA VAL A 491 -5.33 21.23 21.37
C VAL A 491 -4.60 22.48 20.85
N ASP A 492 -5.28 23.62 20.85
CA ASP A 492 -4.73 24.92 20.46
C ASP A 492 -3.94 25.54 21.63
N LEU A 493 -2.75 26.07 21.35
CA LEU A 493 -1.86 26.65 22.37
C LEU A 493 -1.74 28.16 22.19
N THR A 494 -1.79 28.90 23.29
CA THR A 494 -1.38 30.31 23.33
C THR A 494 -0.03 30.42 24.01
N VAL A 495 0.98 30.93 23.31
CA VAL A 495 2.35 31.07 23.82
C VAL A 495 2.77 32.54 23.89
N ALA A 496 3.68 32.85 24.81
CA ALA A 496 4.27 34.16 24.97
C ALA A 496 5.16 34.49 23.76
N SER A 497 4.90 35.64 23.13
CA SER A 497 5.67 36.15 21.99
C SER A 497 7.06 36.67 22.38
N GLY A 498 7.29 36.89 23.68
CA GLY A 498 8.50 37.53 24.21
C GLY A 498 8.62 39.01 23.83
N ARG A 499 7.52 39.68 23.48
CA ARG A 499 7.51 41.09 23.07
C ARG A 499 6.55 41.92 23.92
N VAL A 500 6.91 43.19 24.08
CA VAL A 500 6.12 44.21 24.78
C VAL A 500 5.98 45.44 23.91
N VAL A 501 4.86 46.15 24.07
CA VAL A 501 4.59 47.38 23.30
C VAL A 501 5.10 48.57 24.11
N ILE A 502 5.96 49.38 23.50
CA ILE A 502 6.43 50.65 24.08
C ILE A 502 5.75 51.85 23.43
N ASN A 503 5.34 52.78 24.29
CA ASN A 503 4.85 54.09 23.90
C ASN A 503 6.00 55.08 23.69
N ASP A 504 5.70 56.22 23.04
CA ASP A 504 6.61 57.36 23.01
C ASP A 504 6.58 58.07 24.37
N VAL A 505 7.69 58.00 25.11
CA VAL A 505 7.87 58.66 26.40
C VAL A 505 8.60 60.01 26.26
N THR A 506 8.79 60.51 25.04
CA THR A 506 9.36 61.85 24.80
C THR A 506 8.47 62.92 25.44
N GLY A 507 9.06 63.82 26.22
CA GLY A 507 8.32 64.85 26.97
C GLY A 507 7.83 64.44 28.35
N TYR A 508 7.95 63.16 28.73
CA TYR A 508 7.70 62.70 30.10
C TYR A 508 8.89 63.05 31.00
N THR A 509 8.63 63.22 32.29
CA THR A 509 9.73 63.29 33.27
C THR A 509 10.49 61.97 33.27
N VAL A 510 11.82 62.00 33.43
CA VAL A 510 12.66 60.79 33.44
C VAL A 510 12.14 59.75 34.43
N GLU A 511 11.67 60.17 35.61
CA GLU A 511 11.09 59.28 36.62
C GLU A 511 9.79 58.59 36.14
N ALA A 512 8.86 59.34 35.57
CA ALA A 512 7.62 58.78 35.04
C ALA A 512 7.86 57.84 33.85
N ALA A 513 8.76 58.21 32.95
CA ALA A 513 9.15 57.39 31.80
C ALA A 513 9.84 56.08 32.24
N THR A 514 10.70 56.15 33.26
CA THR A 514 11.36 54.97 33.82
C THR A 514 10.33 53.99 34.38
N ARG A 515 9.38 54.49 35.18
CA ARG A 515 8.31 53.65 35.75
C ARG A 515 7.46 52.98 34.68
N GLU A 516 7.02 53.73 33.67
CA GLU A 516 6.18 53.18 32.58
C GLU A 516 6.91 52.09 31.78
N LEU A 517 8.21 52.25 31.54
CA LEU A 517 9.01 51.29 30.77
C LEU A 517 9.44 50.07 31.61
N GLU A 518 9.69 50.24 32.90
CA GLU A 518 9.95 49.13 33.83
C GLU A 518 8.68 48.29 34.08
N ASP A 519 7.50 48.92 34.14
CA ASP A 519 6.21 48.23 34.29
C ASP A 519 5.90 47.28 33.11
N VAL A 520 6.43 47.57 31.91
CA VAL A 520 6.35 46.68 30.74
C VAL A 520 7.57 45.75 30.61
N GLY A 521 8.39 45.62 31.66
CA GLY A 521 9.47 44.64 31.73
C GLY A 521 10.76 45.01 31.00
N LEU A 522 11.02 46.29 30.70
CA LEU A 522 12.25 46.75 30.06
C LEU A 522 13.31 47.24 31.05
N SER A 523 14.58 47.18 30.63
CA SER A 523 15.69 47.71 31.42
C SER A 523 16.01 49.14 30.99
N VAL A 524 15.80 50.11 31.88
CA VAL A 524 15.95 51.54 31.56
C VAL A 524 17.33 52.05 31.98
N LEU A 525 18.08 52.57 31.02
CA LEU A 525 19.30 53.36 31.26
C LEU A 525 19.03 54.84 31.02
N THR A 526 19.70 55.71 31.78
CA THR A 526 19.59 57.16 31.59
C THR A 526 20.93 57.74 31.14
N GLN A 527 20.88 58.63 30.15
CA GLN A 527 22.07 59.29 29.60
C GLN A 527 21.89 60.81 29.61
N GLU A 528 22.90 61.51 30.12
CA GLU A 528 22.95 62.96 30.13
C GLU A 528 23.44 63.53 28.80
N ASP A 529 22.75 64.57 28.32
CA ASP A 529 23.15 65.37 27.17
C ASP A 529 23.45 66.81 27.61
N GLN A 530 24.74 67.15 27.65
CA GLN A 530 25.24 68.47 28.02
C GLN A 530 25.09 69.52 26.91
N SER A 531 24.69 69.11 25.70
CA SER A 531 24.52 70.03 24.56
C SER A 531 23.25 70.88 24.64
N CYS A 532 22.34 70.57 25.58
CA CYS A 532 21.07 71.26 25.76
C CYS A 532 20.84 71.68 27.21
N ALA A 533 20.11 72.78 27.40
CA ALA A 533 19.85 73.38 28.71
C ALA A 533 19.02 72.45 29.62
N ALA A 534 19.45 72.29 30.86
CA ALA A 534 18.78 71.45 31.84
C ALA A 534 17.34 71.93 32.17
N SER A 535 16.42 70.97 32.35
CA SER A 535 15.06 71.21 32.84
C SER A 535 14.89 70.69 34.27
N ALA A 536 14.02 71.32 35.06
CA ALA A 536 13.68 70.88 36.41
C ALA A 536 12.15 70.70 36.53
N PRO A 537 11.62 69.47 36.62
CA PRO A 537 12.32 68.16 36.62
C PRO A 537 12.95 67.80 35.26
N PRO A 538 13.90 66.84 35.20
CA PRO A 538 14.51 66.39 33.96
C PRO A 538 13.47 65.67 33.08
N VAL A 539 13.41 66.05 31.80
CA VAL A 539 12.45 65.54 30.82
C VAL A 539 13.18 64.75 29.74
N VAL A 540 12.59 63.64 29.30
CA VAL A 540 13.11 62.80 28.22
C VAL A 540 13.08 63.57 26.90
N ARG A 541 14.25 63.73 26.28
CA ARG A 541 14.42 64.35 24.96
C ARG A 541 14.33 63.33 23.83
N SER A 542 14.88 62.14 24.06
CA SER A 542 14.88 61.05 23.10
C SER A 542 15.04 59.71 23.81
N GLN A 543 14.46 58.68 23.21
CA GLN A 543 14.61 57.28 23.61
C GLN A 543 15.34 56.50 22.51
N SER A 544 16.15 55.50 22.89
CA SER A 544 16.92 54.69 21.92
C SER A 544 16.08 53.71 21.11
N LEU A 545 14.98 53.20 21.69
CA LEU A 545 14.04 52.29 21.03
C LEU A 545 12.83 53.07 20.53
N ALA A 546 12.47 52.91 19.26
CA ALA A 546 11.30 53.56 18.69
C ALA A 546 10.00 52.97 19.26
N PRO A 547 8.92 53.76 19.41
CA PRO A 547 7.60 53.25 19.83
C PRO A 547 7.12 52.09 18.95
N GLY A 548 6.57 51.04 19.56
CA GLY A 548 6.18 49.81 18.87
C GLY A 548 6.51 48.55 19.67
N GLU A 549 6.50 47.39 19.00
CA GLU A 549 6.86 46.11 19.62
C GLU A 549 8.38 45.95 19.75
N VAL A 550 8.84 45.68 20.97
CA VAL A 550 10.23 45.38 21.28
C VAL A 550 10.32 44.09 22.10
N PRO A 551 11.44 43.34 22.04
CA PRO A 551 11.61 42.17 22.90
C PRO A 551 11.54 42.58 24.38
N VAL A 552 10.87 41.77 25.20
CA VAL A 552 10.82 41.93 26.65
C VAL A 552 12.26 41.92 27.21
N HIS A 553 12.52 42.69 28.27
CA HIS A 553 13.86 42.89 28.85
C HIS A 553 14.90 43.58 27.95
N SER A 554 14.51 44.16 26.82
CA SER A 554 15.41 45.00 26.03
C SER A 554 15.89 46.22 26.83
N GLU A 555 17.13 46.64 26.56
CA GLU A 555 17.69 47.84 27.15
C GLU A 555 17.25 49.10 26.37
N ILE A 556 16.65 50.06 27.08
CA ILE A 556 16.24 51.35 26.52
C ILE A 556 16.98 52.49 27.21
N THR A 557 17.66 53.31 26.41
CA THR A 557 18.39 54.49 26.90
C THR A 557 17.53 55.75 26.73
N LEU A 558 17.22 56.40 27.84
CA LEU A 558 16.53 57.69 27.90
C LEU A 558 17.56 58.82 27.99
N THR A 559 17.58 59.70 26.99
CA THR A 559 18.46 60.86 26.99
C THR A 559 17.73 62.10 27.51
N TYR A 560 18.33 62.82 28.45
CA TYR A 560 17.78 64.06 29.00
C TYR A 560 18.84 65.17 29.07
N CYS A 561 18.40 66.43 29.03
CA CYS A 561 19.29 67.59 29.00
C CYS A 561 19.90 67.91 30.38
N SER A 562 21.22 68.11 30.44
CA SER A 562 21.94 68.48 31.68
C SER A 562 22.91 69.66 31.53
N GLY A 563 22.92 70.35 30.38
CA GLY A 563 23.80 71.49 30.12
C GLY A 563 23.45 72.73 30.95
N SER A 564 24.46 73.47 31.38
CA SER A 564 24.30 74.79 32.01
C SER A 564 23.92 75.84 30.98
N SER A 565 22.83 76.59 31.24
CA SER A 565 22.33 77.70 30.43
C SER A 565 23.34 78.82 30.19
#